data_AF-A0A6A4FTH2-F1
#
_entry.id   AF-A0A6A4FTH2-F1
#
_cell.length_a   1.000
_cell.length_b   1.000
_cell.length_c   1.000
_cell.angle_alpha   90.00
_cell.angle_beta   90.00
_cell.angle_gamma   90.00
#
_symmetry.space_group_name_H-M   'P 1'
#
loop_
_entity.id
_entity.type
_entity.pdbx_description
1 polymer ?
#
loop_
_entity_poly.entity_id
_entity_poly.type
_entity_poly.pdbx_seq_one_letter_code
_entity_poly.pdbx_strand_id
1 'polypeptide(L)'
;MLFLVRVTLPDGKLPTGMLADDFPHGLADIEICHTNLRSLPEDLDTKWPQLSSIYIEACEFTEVPPSLARLAPYDLSLAMNPITSIPARLLEGGLVFLHIGATPINELPENVTDASSLEQIRVDNTQVSFFWDWIDPVVESAGAVIADVPTTVVASNTPYCADLQRIFDGDQNSFSAPQHIDQSRYLSDASAENWPTLRQAVSCAEWPTILYPIASEDLNSGIKHV
;
A
#
# COMPACT_ATOMS: atom_id res chain seq x y z
N MET A 1 -11.25 -15.61 8.44
CA MET A 1 -9.84 -15.21 8.43
C MET A 1 -9.00 -16.45 8.14
N LEU A 2 -7.96 -16.31 7.33
CA LEU A 2 -7.01 -17.37 6.96
C LEU A 2 -5.60 -16.79 7.07
N PHE A 3 -4.71 -17.46 7.80
CA PHE A 3 -3.35 -16.99 8.04
C PHE A 3 -2.33 -18.05 7.61
N LEU A 4 -1.34 -17.65 6.80
CA LEU A 4 -0.14 -18.42 6.52
C LEU A 4 1.08 -17.59 6.91
N VAL A 5 1.64 -17.88 8.09
CA VAL A 5 2.69 -17.05 8.68
C VAL A 5 3.92 -17.90 8.91
N ARG A 6 5.07 -17.47 8.38
CA ARG A 6 6.35 -18.21 8.49
C ARG A 6 6.30 -19.64 7.94
N VAL A 7 5.40 -19.88 6.99
CA VAL A 7 5.28 -21.16 6.30
C VAL A 7 6.21 -21.16 5.10
N THR A 8 7.03 -22.21 4.97
CA THR A 8 7.72 -22.49 3.71
C THR A 8 6.77 -23.23 2.77
N LEU A 9 6.39 -22.57 1.69
CA LEU A 9 5.53 -23.09 0.65
C LEU A 9 6.37 -23.82 -0.42
N PRO A 10 5.99 -25.06 -0.80
CA PRO A 10 6.61 -25.76 -1.92
C PRO A 10 6.59 -24.91 -3.19
N ASP A 11 7.75 -24.78 -3.83
CA ASP A 11 7.97 -23.97 -5.05
C ASP A 11 7.57 -22.48 -4.92
N GLY A 12 7.36 -21.98 -3.70
CA GLY A 12 6.85 -20.62 -3.45
C GLY A 12 5.46 -20.37 -4.05
N LYS A 13 4.57 -21.37 -3.97
CA LYS A 13 3.20 -21.33 -4.50
C LYS A 13 2.17 -21.62 -3.43
N LEU A 14 0.96 -21.12 -3.63
CA LEU A 14 -0.18 -21.44 -2.77
C LEU A 14 -0.47 -22.95 -2.75
N PRO A 15 -0.85 -23.52 -1.60
CA PRO A 15 -1.33 -24.90 -1.51
C PRO A 15 -2.58 -25.11 -2.37
N THR A 16 -2.76 -26.32 -2.91
CA THR A 16 -3.87 -26.66 -3.83
C THR A 16 -5.26 -26.39 -3.25
N GLY A 17 -5.45 -26.52 -1.93
CA GLY A 17 -6.72 -26.20 -1.26
C GLY A 17 -7.10 -24.71 -1.33
N MET A 18 -6.12 -23.81 -1.49
CA MET A 18 -6.36 -22.37 -1.70
C MET A 18 -6.63 -22.02 -3.17
N LEU A 19 -6.55 -23.01 -4.06
CA LEU A 19 -6.76 -22.89 -5.50
C LEU A 19 -7.99 -23.65 -5.99
N ALA A 20 -8.80 -24.18 -5.06
CA ALA A 20 -10.00 -24.93 -5.37
C ALA A 20 -11.14 -23.98 -5.79
N ASP A 21 -12.00 -24.44 -6.70
CA ASP A 21 -13.14 -23.66 -7.19
C ASP A 21 -14.21 -23.43 -6.10
N ASP A 22 -14.18 -24.22 -5.03
CA ASP A 22 -15.05 -24.09 -3.85
C ASP A 22 -14.35 -23.38 -2.67
N PHE A 23 -13.30 -22.62 -2.94
CA PHE A 23 -12.62 -21.82 -1.91
C PHE A 23 -13.64 -20.90 -1.20
N PRO A 24 -13.57 -20.73 0.14
CA PRO A 24 -14.65 -20.09 0.88
C PRO A 24 -14.89 -18.61 0.49
N HIS A 25 -15.96 -18.33 -0.26
CA HIS A 25 -16.31 -16.97 -0.70
C HIS A 25 -16.74 -16.01 0.43
N GLY A 26 -16.97 -16.51 1.65
CA GLY A 26 -17.25 -15.69 2.83
C GLY A 26 -15.99 -15.26 3.60
N LEU A 27 -14.80 -15.61 3.10
CA LEU A 27 -13.53 -15.33 3.78
C LEU A 27 -13.11 -13.88 3.55
N ALA A 28 -13.44 -13.00 4.49
CA ALA A 28 -13.18 -11.57 4.36
C ALA A 28 -11.71 -11.13 4.61
N ASP A 29 -10.87 -12.04 5.10
CA ASP A 29 -9.54 -11.71 5.61
C ASP A 29 -8.56 -12.87 5.34
N ILE A 30 -7.52 -12.57 4.55
CA ILE A 30 -6.51 -13.52 4.07
C ILE A 30 -5.14 -12.89 4.24
N GLU A 31 -4.31 -13.49 5.09
CA GLU A 31 -2.98 -12.96 5.40
C GLU A 31 -1.91 -14.03 5.18
N ILE A 32 -0.92 -13.70 4.38
CA ILE A 32 0.21 -14.55 4.03
C ILE A 32 1.48 -13.74 4.27
N CYS A 33 2.09 -13.95 5.42
CA CYS A 33 3.15 -13.07 5.92
C CYS A 33 4.43 -13.85 6.22
N HIS A 34 5.58 -13.30 5.84
CA HIS A 34 6.90 -13.93 6.07
C HIS A 34 6.99 -15.33 5.47
N THR A 35 6.61 -15.48 4.21
CA THR A 35 6.69 -16.77 3.49
C THR A 35 7.59 -16.63 2.27
N ASN A 36 7.94 -17.75 1.64
CA ASN A 36 8.64 -17.76 0.35
C ASN A 36 7.67 -17.73 -0.85
N LEU A 37 6.42 -17.27 -0.67
CA LEU A 37 5.44 -17.11 -1.75
C LEU A 37 5.98 -16.09 -2.76
N ARG A 38 6.04 -16.47 -4.04
CA ARG A 38 6.62 -15.62 -5.10
C ARG A 38 5.69 -15.40 -6.29
N SER A 39 4.54 -16.09 -6.32
CA SER A 39 3.60 -16.03 -7.44
C SER A 39 2.19 -16.41 -7.00
N LEU A 40 1.20 -15.87 -7.71
CA LEU A 40 -0.20 -16.26 -7.64
C LEU A 40 -0.62 -16.81 -9.01
N PRO A 41 -1.57 -17.75 -9.07
CA PRO A 41 -2.07 -18.22 -10.35
C PRO A 41 -2.82 -17.11 -11.08
N GLU A 42 -2.82 -17.20 -12.41
CA GLU A 42 -3.44 -16.20 -13.27
C GLU A 42 -4.97 -16.21 -13.17
N ASP A 43 -5.60 -17.22 -12.60
CA ASP A 43 -7.05 -17.29 -12.42
C ASP A 43 -7.48 -17.12 -10.96
N LEU A 44 -6.63 -16.57 -10.09
CA LEU A 44 -6.95 -16.42 -8.67
C LEU A 44 -8.24 -15.62 -8.43
N ASP A 45 -8.50 -14.61 -9.28
CA ASP A 45 -9.67 -13.75 -9.24
C ASP A 45 -11.00 -14.49 -9.44
N THR A 46 -10.98 -15.69 -10.02
CA THR A 46 -12.19 -16.52 -10.17
C THR A 46 -12.46 -17.41 -8.96
N LYS A 47 -11.49 -17.52 -8.03
CA LYS A 47 -11.51 -18.46 -6.90
C LYS A 47 -11.63 -17.74 -5.56
N TRP A 48 -10.88 -16.66 -5.40
CA TRP A 48 -10.85 -15.92 -4.13
C TRP A 48 -12.01 -14.93 -4.01
N PRO A 49 -12.45 -14.63 -2.77
CA PRO A 49 -13.49 -13.64 -2.54
C PRO A 49 -13.03 -12.23 -2.91
N GLN A 50 -13.85 -11.52 -3.69
CA GLN A 50 -13.68 -10.09 -3.94
C GLN A 50 -13.94 -9.29 -2.65
N LEU A 51 -13.50 -8.02 -2.62
CA LEU A 51 -13.73 -7.11 -1.48
C LEU A 51 -13.21 -7.62 -0.13
N SER A 52 -12.23 -8.53 -0.15
CA SER A 52 -11.58 -9.04 1.06
C SER A 52 -10.36 -8.18 1.41
N SER A 53 -9.98 -8.20 2.69
CA SER A 53 -8.67 -7.76 3.15
C SER A 53 -7.64 -8.84 2.83
N ILE A 54 -6.60 -8.48 2.09
CA ILE A 54 -5.57 -9.40 1.62
C ILE A 54 -4.20 -8.83 1.93
N TYR A 55 -3.47 -9.46 2.85
CA TYR A 55 -2.10 -9.08 3.18
C TYR A 55 -1.14 -10.15 2.69
N ILE A 56 -0.23 -9.77 1.79
CA ILE A 56 0.84 -10.62 1.28
C ILE A 56 2.14 -9.89 1.59
N GLU A 57 2.60 -9.97 2.84
CA GLU A 57 3.66 -9.13 3.38
C GLU A 57 4.96 -9.91 3.62
N ALA A 58 6.10 -9.27 3.39
CA ALA A 58 7.42 -9.89 3.58
C ALA A 58 7.53 -11.25 2.86
N CYS A 59 7.09 -11.29 1.61
CA CYS A 59 7.18 -12.46 0.73
C CYS A 59 8.23 -12.23 -0.37
N GLU A 60 8.21 -13.00 -1.46
CA GLU A 60 9.21 -12.95 -2.53
C GLU A 60 8.64 -12.38 -3.86
N PHE A 61 7.57 -11.58 -3.82
CA PHE A 61 6.99 -11.00 -5.04
C PHE A 61 7.87 -9.89 -5.62
N THR A 62 8.27 -10.02 -6.88
CA THR A 62 9.01 -8.97 -7.61
C THR A 62 8.10 -8.07 -8.44
N GLU A 63 6.84 -8.47 -8.61
CA GLU A 63 5.81 -7.75 -9.37
C GLU A 63 4.43 -7.99 -8.72
N VAL A 64 3.48 -7.08 -8.97
CA VAL A 64 2.08 -7.29 -8.58
C VAL A 64 1.42 -8.28 -9.55
N PRO A 65 0.89 -9.43 -9.08
CA PRO A 65 0.19 -10.37 -9.95
C PRO A 65 -1.04 -9.74 -10.62
N PRO A 66 -1.26 -9.93 -11.94
CA PRO A 66 -2.43 -9.38 -12.64
C PRO A 66 -3.76 -9.84 -12.06
N SER A 67 -3.81 -11.05 -11.49
CA SER A 67 -5.00 -11.58 -10.82
C SER A 67 -5.41 -10.78 -9.59
N LEU A 68 -4.48 -10.14 -8.85
CA LEU A 68 -4.86 -9.25 -7.73
C LEU A 68 -5.57 -7.98 -8.22
N ALA A 69 -5.10 -7.40 -9.34
CA ALA A 69 -5.75 -6.22 -9.92
C ALA A 69 -7.18 -6.55 -10.41
N ARG A 70 -7.40 -7.75 -10.95
CA ARG A 70 -8.76 -8.20 -11.33
C ARG A 70 -9.62 -8.63 -10.14
N LEU A 71 -9.01 -9.17 -9.09
CA LEU A 71 -9.70 -9.60 -7.88
C LEU A 71 -10.33 -8.41 -7.15
N ALA A 72 -9.75 -7.22 -7.28
CA ALA A 72 -10.25 -5.99 -6.65
C ALA A 72 -10.46 -6.16 -5.13
N PRO A 73 -9.37 -6.42 -4.36
CA PRO A 73 -9.47 -6.45 -2.91
C PRO A 73 -9.94 -5.10 -2.35
N TYR A 74 -10.55 -5.13 -1.17
CA TYR A 74 -10.97 -3.91 -0.47
C TYR A 74 -9.77 -3.24 0.22
N ASP A 75 -8.95 -4.05 0.88
CA ASP A 75 -7.73 -3.64 1.58
C ASP A 75 -6.60 -4.57 1.15
N LEU A 76 -5.49 -4.01 0.68
CA LEU A 76 -4.36 -4.75 0.15
C LEU A 76 -3.06 -4.27 0.75
N SER A 77 -2.31 -5.20 1.33
CA SER A 77 -0.92 -4.97 1.69
C SER A 77 0.02 -5.89 0.91
N LEU A 78 1.01 -5.29 0.27
CA LEU A 78 2.13 -5.94 -0.40
C LEU A 78 3.48 -5.53 0.22
N ALA A 79 3.44 -4.98 1.43
CA ALA A 79 4.61 -4.41 2.11
C ALA A 79 5.77 -5.42 2.23
N MET A 80 6.99 -4.91 2.22
CA MET A 80 8.23 -5.70 2.32
C MET A 80 8.41 -6.78 1.23
N ASN A 81 7.74 -6.66 0.09
CA ASN A 81 8.09 -7.46 -1.09
C ASN A 81 9.10 -6.71 -1.97
N PRO A 82 9.94 -7.39 -2.76
CA PRO A 82 10.83 -6.77 -3.74
C PRO A 82 10.11 -6.23 -4.99
N ILE A 83 8.91 -5.67 -4.85
CA ILE A 83 8.10 -5.08 -5.93
C ILE A 83 8.67 -3.71 -6.30
N THR A 84 8.96 -3.48 -7.57
CA THR A 84 9.55 -2.22 -8.05
C THR A 84 8.54 -1.25 -8.68
N SER A 85 7.31 -1.70 -8.95
CA SER A 85 6.29 -0.89 -9.62
C SER A 85 4.88 -1.40 -9.31
N ILE A 86 3.91 -0.48 -9.24
CA ILE A 86 2.49 -0.78 -9.10
C ILE A 86 1.78 -0.54 -10.45
N PRO A 87 1.01 -1.50 -10.97
CA PRO A 87 0.21 -1.28 -12.18
C PRO A 87 -0.98 -0.38 -11.88
N ALA A 88 -1.29 0.57 -12.77
CA ALA A 88 -2.44 1.48 -12.63
C ALA A 88 -3.76 0.74 -12.35
N ARG A 89 -3.97 -0.40 -13.03
CA ARG A 89 -5.16 -1.24 -12.83
C ARG A 89 -5.40 -1.71 -11.40
N LEU A 90 -4.37 -1.78 -10.56
CA LEU A 90 -4.55 -2.11 -9.15
C LEU A 90 -5.35 -1.03 -8.42
N LEU A 91 -5.08 0.24 -8.74
CA LEU A 91 -5.74 1.41 -8.16
C LEU A 91 -7.14 1.63 -8.77
N GLU A 92 -7.31 1.27 -10.04
CA GLU A 92 -8.57 1.37 -10.79
C GLU A 92 -9.60 0.28 -10.40
N GLY A 93 -9.20 -0.70 -9.59
CA GLY A 93 -10.03 -1.85 -9.24
C GLY A 93 -11.08 -1.60 -8.15
N GLY A 94 -11.15 -0.41 -7.56
CA GLY A 94 -12.01 -0.13 -6.41
C GLY A 94 -11.36 -0.44 -5.05
N LEU A 95 -10.03 -0.50 -5.02
CA LEU A 95 -9.23 -0.65 -3.81
C LEU A 95 -9.42 0.58 -2.90
N VAL A 96 -9.64 0.35 -1.61
CA VAL A 96 -9.87 1.42 -0.62
C VAL A 96 -8.61 1.71 0.20
N PHE A 97 -7.88 0.65 0.58
CA PHE A 97 -6.64 0.78 1.34
C PHE A 97 -5.51 0.05 0.62
N LEU A 98 -4.39 0.74 0.40
CA LEU A 98 -3.19 0.17 -0.20
C LEU A 98 -1.98 0.39 0.71
N HIS A 99 -1.26 -0.69 1.03
CA HIS A 99 0.02 -0.63 1.71
C HIS A 99 1.12 -1.31 0.90
N ILE A 100 2.11 -0.52 0.48
CA ILE A 100 3.26 -0.94 -0.32
C ILE A 100 4.57 -0.49 0.32
N GLY A 101 4.56 -0.30 1.64
CA GLY A 101 5.70 0.19 2.39
C GLY A 101 6.89 -0.78 2.34
N ALA A 102 8.09 -0.25 2.52
CA ALA A 102 9.35 -1.00 2.47
C ALA A 102 9.54 -1.85 1.20
N THR A 103 9.01 -1.38 0.08
CA THR A 103 9.27 -1.92 -1.26
C THR A 103 10.24 -1.00 -2.01
N PRO A 104 11.02 -1.48 -2.99
CA PRO A 104 11.95 -0.67 -3.79
C PRO A 104 11.25 0.22 -4.84
N ILE A 105 10.08 0.77 -4.51
CA ILE A 105 9.30 1.66 -5.39
C ILE A 105 9.88 3.08 -5.32
N ASN A 106 10.04 3.70 -6.49
CA ASN A 106 10.49 5.09 -6.61
C ASN A 106 9.35 6.04 -7.01
N GLU A 107 8.32 5.54 -7.68
CA GLU A 107 7.18 6.31 -8.15
C GLU A 107 5.93 5.44 -8.24
N LEU A 108 4.77 6.06 -8.06
CA LEU A 108 3.47 5.44 -8.32
C LEU A 108 3.15 5.54 -9.83
N PRO A 109 2.20 4.75 -10.36
CA PRO A 109 1.85 4.83 -11.78
C PRO A 109 1.30 6.21 -12.16
N GLU A 110 1.77 6.76 -13.27
CA GLU A 110 1.32 8.05 -13.83
C GLU A 110 -0.11 7.96 -14.37
N ASN A 111 -0.38 6.96 -15.20
CA ASN A 111 -1.61 6.87 -15.97
C ASN A 111 -2.70 6.07 -15.24
N VAL A 112 -3.27 6.65 -14.17
CA VAL A 112 -4.41 6.09 -13.44
C VAL A 112 -5.68 6.83 -13.85
N THR A 113 -6.64 6.11 -14.43
CA THR A 113 -7.87 6.71 -14.96
C THR A 113 -8.91 7.02 -13.88
N ASP A 114 -8.96 6.22 -12.83
CA ASP A 114 -9.88 6.39 -11.70
C ASP A 114 -9.27 5.76 -10.44
N ALA A 115 -9.05 6.56 -9.40
CA ALA A 115 -8.65 6.09 -8.07
C ALA A 115 -9.63 6.57 -6.98
N SER A 116 -10.85 6.94 -7.36
CA SER A 116 -11.82 7.60 -6.49
C SER A 116 -12.30 6.76 -5.30
N SER A 117 -12.09 5.45 -5.35
CA SER A 117 -12.39 4.52 -4.24
C SER A 117 -11.30 4.49 -3.18
N LEU A 118 -10.08 4.91 -3.51
CA LEU A 118 -8.96 4.89 -2.59
C LEU A 118 -9.21 5.92 -1.48
N GLU A 119 -8.97 5.52 -0.23
CA GLU A 119 -9.08 6.39 0.95
C GLU A 119 -7.73 6.57 1.63
N GLN A 120 -6.89 5.53 1.63
CA GLN A 120 -5.51 5.61 2.12
C GLN A 120 -4.52 4.84 1.25
N ILE A 121 -3.35 5.44 1.08
CA ILE A 121 -2.15 4.80 0.55
C ILE A 121 -0.98 4.94 1.52
N ARG A 122 -0.28 3.83 1.76
CA ARG A 122 0.93 3.76 2.57
C ARG A 122 2.13 3.41 1.70
N VAL A 123 3.05 4.36 1.59
CA VAL A 123 4.30 4.28 0.82
C VAL A 123 5.53 4.48 1.72
N ASP A 124 5.38 4.29 3.03
CA ASP A 124 6.48 4.45 3.97
C ASP A 124 7.68 3.57 3.64
N ASN A 125 8.89 4.05 3.94
CA ASN A 125 10.14 3.33 3.65
C ASN A 125 10.36 2.99 2.16
N THR A 126 9.76 3.74 1.25
CA THR A 126 10.03 3.68 -0.21
C THR A 126 10.90 4.87 -0.65
N GLN A 127 11.14 5.01 -1.95
CA GLN A 127 11.85 6.16 -2.53
C GLN A 127 10.92 7.17 -3.21
N VAL A 128 9.62 7.13 -2.91
CA VAL A 128 8.63 8.06 -3.47
C VAL A 128 8.96 9.50 -3.07
N SER A 129 9.15 10.37 -4.06
CA SER A 129 9.50 11.78 -3.85
C SER A 129 8.43 12.78 -4.30
N PHE A 130 7.38 12.32 -4.98
CA PHE A 130 6.26 13.13 -5.45
C PHE A 130 5.03 12.23 -5.72
N PHE A 131 3.88 12.84 -6.02
CA PHE A 131 2.63 12.15 -6.33
C PHE A 131 2.02 12.72 -7.62
N TRP A 132 1.35 11.86 -8.39
CA TRP A 132 0.60 12.24 -9.59
C TRP A 132 -0.78 12.82 -9.25
N ASP A 133 -1.38 13.54 -10.19
CA ASP A 133 -2.65 14.27 -10.02
C ASP A 133 -3.87 13.40 -9.70
N TRP A 134 -3.85 12.12 -10.07
CA TRP A 134 -4.91 11.18 -9.72
C TRP A 134 -5.13 11.04 -8.21
N ILE A 135 -4.17 11.43 -7.36
CA ILE A 135 -4.32 11.44 -5.90
C ILE A 135 -5.16 12.63 -5.42
N ASP A 136 -5.30 13.69 -6.22
CA ASP A 136 -5.97 14.93 -5.79
C ASP A 136 -7.42 14.71 -5.33
N PRO A 137 -8.27 13.94 -6.03
CA PRO A 137 -9.62 13.62 -5.55
C PRO A 137 -9.62 12.89 -4.21
N VAL A 138 -8.61 12.06 -3.95
CA VAL A 138 -8.44 11.32 -2.68
C VAL A 138 -8.08 12.28 -1.54
N VAL A 139 -7.20 13.24 -1.81
CA VAL A 139 -6.84 14.30 -0.86
C VAL A 139 -8.05 15.21 -0.55
N GLU A 140 -8.87 15.51 -1.54
CA GLU A 140 -10.10 16.30 -1.36
C GLU A 140 -11.16 15.56 -0.53
N SER A 141 -11.36 14.26 -0.77
CA SER A 141 -12.39 13.45 -0.10
C SER A 141 -12.08 13.21 1.39
N ALA A 142 -10.81 13.12 1.76
CA ALA A 142 -10.36 12.94 3.15
C ALA A 142 -10.80 14.08 4.09
N GLY A 143 -11.07 15.28 3.57
CA GLY A 143 -11.61 16.40 4.33
C GLY A 143 -13.13 16.37 4.58
N ALA A 144 -13.87 15.50 3.88
CA ALA A 144 -15.32 15.41 3.96
C ALA A 144 -15.82 14.41 5.01
N VAL A 145 -14.95 13.57 5.56
CA VAL A 145 -15.31 12.52 6.50
C VAL A 145 -14.88 12.92 7.92
N ILE A 146 -15.77 12.67 8.87
CA ILE A 146 -15.75 13.05 10.28
C ILE A 146 -14.39 12.72 10.94
N ALA A 147 -13.82 13.66 11.71
CA ALA A 147 -12.69 13.69 12.67
C ALA A 147 -11.79 12.46 13.01
N ASP A 148 -12.09 11.23 12.59
CA ASP A 148 -11.37 9.98 12.89
C ASP A 148 -10.86 9.25 11.63
N VAL A 149 -10.88 9.90 10.46
CA VAL A 149 -10.44 9.27 9.20
C VAL A 149 -8.92 9.28 9.14
N PRO A 150 -8.29 8.13 8.87
CA PRO A 150 -6.84 8.02 8.89
C PRO A 150 -6.22 8.90 7.80
N THR A 151 -5.00 9.36 8.05
CA THR A 151 -4.18 10.08 7.08
C THR A 151 -4.21 9.42 5.69
N THR A 152 -4.52 10.20 4.64
CA THR A 152 -4.60 9.73 3.24
C THR A 152 -3.31 9.09 2.76
N VAL A 153 -2.18 9.71 3.07
CA VAL A 153 -0.85 9.29 2.62
C VAL A 153 0.04 9.08 3.83
N VAL A 154 0.44 7.84 4.09
CA VAL A 154 1.52 7.55 5.04
C VAL A 154 2.81 7.38 4.24
N ALA A 155 3.78 8.26 4.46
CA ALA A 155 4.99 8.31 3.65
C ALA A 155 6.27 8.50 4.49
N SER A 156 6.28 8.05 5.74
CA SER A 156 7.47 8.16 6.58
C SER A 156 8.70 7.53 5.94
N ASN A 157 9.87 8.10 6.22
CA ASN A 157 11.16 7.67 5.65
C ASN A 157 11.25 7.71 4.12
N THR A 158 10.41 8.50 3.45
CA THR A 158 10.53 8.77 2.01
C THR A 158 11.26 10.11 1.74
N PRO A 159 11.84 10.30 0.55
CA PRO A 159 12.30 11.62 0.11
C PRO A 159 11.22 12.69 0.17
N TYR A 160 9.96 12.34 -0.13
CA TYR A 160 8.83 13.26 -0.03
C TYR A 160 8.67 13.81 1.40
N CYS A 161 8.64 12.94 2.40
CA CYS A 161 8.51 13.37 3.81
C CYS A 161 9.76 14.12 4.32
N ALA A 162 10.95 13.77 3.83
CA ALA A 162 12.16 14.55 4.13
C ALA A 162 12.06 15.98 3.58
N ASP A 163 11.47 16.15 2.40
CA ASP A 163 11.19 17.47 1.84
C ASP A 163 10.10 18.22 2.60
N LEU A 164 9.01 17.53 2.93
CA LEU A 164 7.88 18.11 3.64
C LEU A 164 8.28 18.66 5.01
N GLN A 165 9.13 17.92 5.74
CA GLN A 165 9.67 18.38 7.02
C GLN A 165 10.49 19.67 6.87
N ARG A 166 11.43 19.71 5.91
CA ARG A 166 12.24 20.91 5.65
C ARG A 166 11.40 22.10 5.21
N ILE A 167 10.30 21.87 4.48
CA ILE A 167 9.35 22.92 4.10
C ILE A 167 8.67 23.50 5.35
N PHE A 168 8.17 22.64 6.25
CA PHE A 168 7.51 23.08 7.48
C PHE A 168 8.45 23.75 8.48
N ASP A 169 9.73 23.37 8.49
CA ASP A 169 10.76 23.99 9.32
C ASP A 169 11.25 25.33 8.74
N GLY A 170 10.91 25.64 7.48
CA GLY A 170 11.34 26.84 6.77
C GLY A 170 12.75 26.74 6.16
N ASP A 171 13.35 25.55 6.16
CA ASP A 171 14.67 25.27 5.59
C ASP A 171 14.66 25.23 4.05
N GLN A 172 13.49 25.01 3.44
CA GLN A 172 13.30 25.10 1.99
C GLN A 172 11.86 25.55 1.65
N ASN A 173 11.65 26.01 0.41
CA ASN A 173 10.37 26.57 -0.05
C ASN A 173 9.73 25.80 -1.21
N SER A 174 10.29 24.66 -1.60
CA SER A 174 9.77 23.78 -2.65
C SER A 174 10.19 22.34 -2.39
N PHE A 175 9.47 21.39 -2.99
CA PHE A 175 9.91 20.00 -3.07
C PHE A 175 11.14 19.86 -3.99
N SER A 176 12.01 18.89 -3.71
CA SER A 176 13.25 18.63 -4.45
C SER A 176 13.05 17.77 -5.70
N ALA A 177 11.93 17.04 -5.78
CA ALA A 177 11.59 16.23 -6.93
C ALA A 177 11.45 17.09 -8.21
N PRO A 178 11.81 16.56 -9.40
CA PRO A 178 11.55 17.24 -10.67
C PRO A 178 10.07 17.60 -10.82
N GLN A 179 9.77 18.70 -11.49
CA GLN A 179 8.39 19.05 -11.81
C GLN A 179 7.88 18.20 -12.98
N HIS A 180 6.68 17.67 -12.82
CA HIS A 180 5.95 16.95 -13.86
C HIS A 180 4.66 17.70 -14.21
N ILE A 181 4.18 17.51 -15.45
CA ILE A 181 2.97 18.20 -15.94
C ILE A 181 1.70 17.76 -15.20
N ASP A 182 1.62 16.46 -14.89
CA ASP A 182 0.45 15.83 -14.26
C ASP A 182 0.73 15.45 -12.80
N GLN A 183 1.58 16.21 -12.09
CA GLN A 183 1.80 16.01 -10.65
C GLN A 183 0.64 16.58 -9.82
N SER A 184 0.41 16.01 -8.64
CA SER A 184 -0.60 16.47 -7.68
C SER A 184 -0.48 17.95 -7.37
N ARG A 185 -1.58 18.69 -7.54
CA ARG A 185 -1.59 20.14 -7.23
C ARG A 185 -1.58 20.40 -5.73
N TYR A 186 -2.12 19.47 -4.94
CA TYR A 186 -2.12 19.57 -3.48
C TYR A 186 -0.79 19.11 -2.89
N LEU A 187 -0.33 17.92 -3.27
CA LEU A 187 0.85 17.32 -2.65
C LEU A 187 2.16 17.90 -3.18
N SER A 188 2.14 18.70 -4.25
CA SER A 188 3.32 19.41 -4.77
C SER A 188 3.35 20.91 -4.47
N ASP A 189 2.30 21.47 -3.86
CA ASP A 189 2.24 22.89 -3.50
C ASP A 189 2.80 23.13 -2.09
N ALA A 190 4.03 23.65 -2.03
CA ALA A 190 4.73 23.98 -0.79
C ALA A 190 4.30 25.32 -0.16
N SER A 191 3.35 26.05 -0.75
CA SER A 191 2.88 27.34 -0.26
C SER A 191 2.32 27.26 1.16
N ALA A 192 2.52 28.30 1.96
CA ALA A 192 2.04 28.35 3.34
C ALA A 192 0.51 28.25 3.41
N GLU A 193 -0.19 28.72 2.37
CA GLU A 193 -1.62 28.61 2.19
C GLU A 193 -2.10 27.15 2.10
N ASN A 194 -1.29 26.26 1.53
CA ASN A 194 -1.62 24.84 1.34
C ASN A 194 -1.14 23.94 2.51
N TRP A 195 -0.40 24.47 3.48
CA TRP A 195 0.08 23.70 4.64
C TRP A 195 -1.01 22.95 5.42
N PRO A 196 -2.23 23.50 5.63
CA PRO A 196 -3.31 22.74 6.28
C PRO A 196 -3.67 21.46 5.52
N THR A 197 -3.75 21.53 4.19
CA THR A 197 -4.02 20.38 3.33
C THR A 197 -2.91 19.34 3.45
N LEU A 198 -1.64 19.76 3.37
CA LEU A 198 -0.50 18.85 3.48
C LEU A 198 -0.47 18.13 4.83
N ARG A 199 -0.74 18.83 5.95
CA ARG A 199 -0.77 18.21 7.29
C ARG A 199 -1.92 17.25 7.49
N GLN A 200 -3.05 17.50 6.81
CA GLN A 200 -4.21 16.62 6.86
C GLN A 200 -3.99 15.37 6.00
N ALA A 201 -3.48 15.57 4.78
CA ALA A 201 -3.36 14.52 3.79
C ALA A 201 -2.17 13.60 4.05
N VAL A 202 -1.07 14.09 4.64
CA VAL A 202 0.18 13.34 4.74
C VAL A 202 0.65 13.17 6.18
N SER A 203 1.02 11.94 6.53
CA SER A 203 1.66 11.57 7.78
C SER A 203 3.06 11.06 7.49
N CYS A 204 4.02 11.76 8.09
CA CYS A 204 5.43 11.37 8.11
C CYS A 204 5.83 10.71 9.43
N ALA A 205 4.86 10.38 10.30
CA ALA A 205 5.13 9.65 11.53
C ALA A 205 5.52 8.19 11.26
N GLU A 206 6.24 7.56 12.18
CA GLU A 206 6.54 6.13 12.07
C GLU A 206 5.27 5.28 12.21
N TRP A 207 5.14 4.27 11.35
CA TRP A 207 4.07 3.27 11.39
C TRP A 207 4.67 1.86 11.34
N PRO A 208 3.93 0.83 11.79
CA PRO A 208 4.36 -0.55 11.60
C PRO A 208 4.61 -0.87 10.13
N THR A 209 5.79 -1.42 9.82
CA THR A 209 6.21 -1.75 8.44
C THR A 209 5.35 -2.83 7.78
N ILE A 210 4.67 -3.65 8.57
CA ILE A 210 3.73 -4.67 8.15
C ILE A 210 2.44 -4.49 8.97
N LEU A 211 1.30 -4.85 8.39
CA LEU A 211 0.00 -4.83 9.07
C LEU A 211 -0.16 -6.06 9.97
N TYR A 212 0.37 -7.22 9.56
CA TYR A 212 0.34 -8.40 10.42
C TYR A 212 1.24 -8.20 11.67
N PRO A 213 0.72 -8.32 12.90
CA PRO A 213 1.44 -7.96 14.12
C PRO A 213 2.45 -9.03 14.56
N ILE A 214 3.43 -9.35 13.71
CA ILE A 214 4.32 -10.51 13.90
C ILE A 214 5.09 -10.49 15.22
N ALA A 215 5.50 -9.31 15.69
CA ALA A 215 6.22 -9.18 16.96
C ALA A 215 5.33 -9.53 18.17
N SER A 216 4.05 -9.19 18.10
CA SER A 216 3.06 -9.56 19.13
C SER A 216 2.79 -11.07 19.09
N GLU A 217 2.61 -11.61 17.88
CA GLU A 217 2.37 -13.04 17.67
C GLU A 217 3.56 -13.90 18.13
N ASP A 218 4.79 -13.46 17.88
CA ASP A 218 6.00 -14.12 18.36
C ASP A 218 6.08 -14.16 19.87
N LEU A 219 5.79 -13.02 20.51
CA LEU A 219 5.78 -12.91 21.95
C LEU A 219 4.74 -13.86 22.56
N ASN A 220 3.54 -13.89 21.99
CA ASN A 220 2.42 -14.71 22.48
C ASN A 220 2.63 -16.20 22.20
N SER A 221 3.28 -16.54 21.09
CA SER A 221 3.54 -17.93 20.66
C SER A 221 4.86 -18.49 21.21
N GLY A 222 5.65 -17.68 21.92
CA GLY A 222 6.94 -18.07 22.48
C GLY A 222 7.99 -18.39 21.41
N ILE A 223 7.84 -17.81 20.21
CA ILE A 223 8.81 -18.00 19.13
C ILE A 223 10.06 -17.17 19.46
N LYS A 224 11.19 -17.84 19.60
CA LYS A 224 12.50 -17.18 19.79
C LYS A 224 13.15 -17.03 18.43
N HIS A 225 13.57 -15.81 18.09
CA HIS A 225 14.46 -15.59 16.94
C HIS A 225 15.78 -16.32 17.23
N VAL A 226 16.13 -17.29 16.38
CA VAL A 226 17.40 -18.03 16.42
C VAL A 226 18.43 -17.29 15.59
#